data_AF-A0AAU7GWM3-F1
#
_entry.id   AF-A0AAU7GWM3-F1
#
_cell.length_a   1.000
_cell.length_b   1.000
_cell.length_c   1.000
_cell.angle_alpha   90.00
_cell.angle_beta   90.00
_cell.angle_gamma   90.00
#
_symmetry.space_group_name_H-M   'P 1'
#
loop_
_entity.id
_entity.type
_entity.pdbx_description
1 polymer ?
#
loop_
_entity_poly.entity_id
_entity_poly.type
_entity_poly.pdbx_seq_one_letter_code
_entity_poly.pdbx_strand_id
1 'polypeptide(L)'
;MIKMTGCSAVDCGVGFVFGKGVNAELINSSAHSCRIGFLQRGSEQEWQLLLDKILTKPEELNQLAKDYSEAKPEQKKEAISKSGLFEYLSAFANASTVYQFLEDLVKSLLNNS
;
A
#
# COMPACT_ATOMS: atom_id res chain seq x y z
N MET A 1 7.29 18.55 7.26
CA MET A 1 8.39 17.94 8.02
C MET A 1 7.83 17.45 9.33
N ILE A 2 8.02 16.19 9.67
CA ILE A 2 7.56 15.56 10.92
C ILE A 2 8.78 15.21 11.75
N LYS A 3 8.81 15.63 13.01
CA LYS A 3 9.89 15.31 13.94
C LYS A 3 9.31 14.66 15.19
N MET A 4 9.85 13.50 15.54
CA MET A 4 9.60 12.84 16.82
C MET A 4 10.87 12.94 17.65
N THR A 5 10.78 13.51 18.84
CA THR A 5 11.96 13.78 19.69
C THR A 5 11.72 13.29 21.11
N GLY A 6 12.63 12.47 21.63
CA GLY A 6 12.53 11.95 23.00
C GLY A 6 11.39 10.95 23.21
N CYS A 7 10.84 10.36 22.15
CA CYS A 7 9.72 9.43 22.26
C CYS A 7 10.21 8.00 22.55
N SER A 8 9.49 7.27 23.40
CA SER A 8 9.68 5.83 23.59
C SER A 8 8.42 5.09 23.16
N ALA A 9 8.58 4.08 22.32
CA ALA A 9 7.50 3.21 21.87
C ALA A 9 7.84 1.75 22.20
N VAL A 10 6.92 1.04 22.86
CA VAL A 10 7.12 -0.33 23.36
C VAL A 10 5.93 -1.21 22.97
N ASP A 11 6.20 -2.42 22.47
CA ASP A 11 5.20 -3.43 22.06
C ASP A 11 4.14 -2.91 21.08
N CYS A 12 4.61 -2.27 20.00
CA CYS A 12 3.78 -1.48 19.11
C CYS A 12 3.84 -1.92 17.63
N GLY A 13 2.67 -2.01 16.99
CA GLY A 13 2.54 -2.15 15.54
C GLY A 13 2.19 -0.81 14.90
N VAL A 14 3.19 0.03 14.62
CA VAL A 14 2.96 1.39 14.10
C VAL A 14 3.58 1.54 12.72
N GLY A 15 2.73 1.83 11.73
CA GLY A 15 3.13 2.18 10.37
C GLY A 15 2.92 3.67 10.13
N PHE A 16 3.95 4.36 9.64
CA PHE A 16 3.84 5.76 9.25
C PHE A 16 3.74 5.85 7.72
N VAL A 17 2.64 6.42 7.23
CA VAL A 17 2.44 6.69 5.80
C VAL A 17 2.54 8.18 5.58
N PHE A 18 3.50 8.60 4.77
CA PHE A 18 3.74 10.01 4.49
C PHE A 18 3.53 10.30 3.00
N GLY A 19 2.96 11.48 2.70
CA GLY A 19 2.85 12.00 1.34
C GLY A 19 4.20 12.45 0.77
N LYS A 20 4.27 12.60 -0.56
CA LYS A 20 5.48 13.04 -1.27
C LYS A 20 5.96 14.40 -0.71
N GLY A 21 7.27 14.53 -0.46
CA GLY A 21 7.89 15.77 0.05
C GLY A 21 7.90 15.93 1.57
N VAL A 22 7.41 14.94 2.32
CA VAL A 22 7.48 14.96 3.79
C VAL A 22 8.78 14.32 4.27
N ASN A 23 9.68 15.14 4.82
CA ASN A 23 10.81 14.64 5.62
C ASN A 23 10.32 14.23 7.01
N ALA A 24 10.65 13.00 7.43
CA ALA A 24 10.37 12.48 8.77
C ALA A 24 11.70 12.18 9.49
N GLU A 25 11.86 12.68 10.70
CA GLU A 25 13.04 12.47 11.54
C GLU A 25 12.63 11.90 12.90
N LEU A 26 13.33 10.85 13.35
CA LEU A 26 13.29 10.38 14.73
C LEU A 26 14.61 10.76 15.39
N ILE A 27 14.54 11.60 16.41
CA ILE A 27 15.71 12.15 17.10
C ILE A 27 15.63 11.72 18.57
N ASN A 28 16.70 11.12 19.10
CA ASN A 28 16.77 10.67 20.50
C ASN A 28 15.53 9.86 20.93
N SER A 29 15.01 9.00 20.05
CA SER A 29 13.80 8.21 20.30
C SER A 29 14.13 6.72 20.27
N SER A 30 13.47 5.92 21.11
CA SER A 30 13.72 4.48 21.21
C SER A 30 12.46 3.68 20.91
N ALA A 31 12.64 2.55 20.22
CA ALA A 31 11.57 1.61 19.93
C ALA A 31 12.00 0.21 20.35
N HIS A 32 11.20 -0.43 21.20
CA HIS A 32 11.47 -1.76 21.73
C HIS A 32 10.30 -2.68 21.38
N SER A 33 10.60 -3.85 20.79
CA SER A 33 9.56 -4.81 20.41
C SER A 33 8.49 -4.22 19.46
N CYS A 34 8.87 -3.24 18.62
CA CYS A 34 7.97 -2.62 17.64
C CYS A 34 8.32 -3.04 16.21
N ARG A 35 7.30 -3.29 15.38
CA ARG A 35 7.45 -3.45 13.92
C ARG A 35 7.35 -2.07 13.27
N ILE A 36 8.48 -1.41 13.04
CA ILE A 36 8.53 -0.08 12.41
C ILE A 36 8.75 -0.22 10.91
N GLY A 37 7.89 0.40 10.10
CA GLY A 37 8.05 0.52 8.66
C GLY A 37 7.70 1.94 8.19
N PHE A 38 8.51 2.49 7.30
CA PHE A 38 8.23 3.74 6.61
C PHE A 38 7.68 3.42 5.22
N LEU A 39 6.46 3.86 4.94
CA LEU A 39 5.86 3.72 3.62
C LEU A 39 5.75 5.10 3.00
N GLN A 40 6.66 5.38 2.06
CA GLN A 40 6.55 6.53 1.20
C GLN A 40 5.51 6.20 0.12
N ARG A 41 4.40 6.94 0.09
CA ARG A 41 3.40 6.83 -0.97
C ARG A 41 4.12 7.06 -2.30
N GLY A 42 3.90 6.18 -3.29
CA GLY A 42 4.45 6.35 -4.63
C GLY A 42 4.19 7.76 -5.16
N SER A 43 5.12 8.28 -5.94
CA SER A 43 4.98 9.55 -6.62
C SER A 43 3.75 9.56 -7.55
N GLU A 44 3.21 10.74 -7.85
CA GLU A 44 2.11 10.89 -8.83
C GLU A 44 2.45 10.28 -10.20
N GLN A 45 3.73 10.31 -10.59
CA GLN A 45 4.25 9.65 -11.78
C GLN A 45 4.18 8.12 -11.68
N GLU A 46 4.54 7.53 -10.53
CA GLU A 46 4.37 6.09 -10.30
C GLU A 46 2.88 5.70 -10.28
N TRP A 47 2.01 6.53 -9.72
CA TRP A 47 0.58 6.27 -9.72
C TRP A 47 -0.02 6.27 -11.13
N GLN A 48 0.34 7.26 -11.95
CA GLN A 48 -0.07 7.32 -13.36
C GLN A 48 0.48 6.13 -14.15
N LEU A 49 1.75 5.76 -13.93
CA LEU A 49 2.34 4.58 -14.55
C LEU A 49 1.56 3.30 -14.18
N LEU A 50 1.23 3.10 -12.91
CA LEU A 50 0.45 1.94 -12.47
C LEU A 50 -0.97 1.94 -13.06
N LEU A 51 -1.60 3.11 -13.18
CA LEU A 51 -2.90 3.28 -13.81
C LEU A 51 -2.85 2.92 -15.31
N ASP A 52 -1.87 3.44 -16.04
CA ASP A 52 -1.69 3.11 -17.46
C ASP A 52 -1.47 1.61 -17.67
N LYS A 53 -0.66 0.97 -16.79
CA LYS A 53 -0.38 -0.46 -16.87
C LYS A 53 -1.56 -1.33 -16.48
N ILE A 54 -2.39 -0.93 -15.53
CA ILE A 54 -3.55 -1.74 -15.15
C ILE A 54 -4.67 -1.67 -16.19
N LEU A 55 -4.81 -0.53 -16.87
CA LEU A 55 -5.77 -0.37 -17.97
C LEU A 55 -5.49 -1.27 -19.17
N THR A 56 -4.25 -1.80 -19.32
CA THR A 56 -3.94 -2.81 -20.34
C THR A 56 -4.42 -4.22 -19.97
N LYS A 57 -4.91 -4.44 -18.74
CA LYS A 57 -5.33 -5.73 -18.20
C LYS A 57 -6.72 -5.66 -17.52
N PRO A 58 -7.77 -5.22 -18.23
CA PRO A 58 -9.09 -5.00 -17.64
C PRO A 58 -9.74 -6.30 -17.10
N GLU A 59 -9.49 -7.44 -17.75
CA GLU A 59 -10.04 -8.73 -17.31
C GLU A 59 -9.44 -9.18 -15.97
N GLU A 60 -8.14 -9.01 -15.78
CA GLU A 60 -7.47 -9.35 -14.53
C GLU A 60 -7.90 -8.41 -13.38
N LEU A 61 -8.20 -7.14 -13.70
CA LEU A 61 -8.74 -6.18 -12.72
C LEU A 61 -10.14 -6.58 -12.28
N ASN A 62 -11.01 -6.97 -13.21
CA ASN A 62 -12.34 -7.47 -12.88
C ASN A 62 -12.28 -8.75 -12.05
N GLN A 63 -11.37 -9.66 -12.39
CA GLN A 63 -11.15 -10.89 -11.61
C GLN A 63 -10.67 -10.57 -10.20
N LEU A 64 -9.69 -9.67 -10.04
CA LEU A 64 -9.21 -9.23 -8.74
C LEU A 64 -10.32 -8.57 -7.90
N ALA A 65 -11.15 -7.72 -8.52
CA ALA A 65 -12.27 -7.09 -7.82
C ALA A 65 -13.29 -8.12 -7.32
N LYS A 66 -13.57 -9.15 -8.13
CA LYS A 66 -14.42 -10.27 -7.75
C LYS A 66 -13.82 -11.08 -6.59
N ASP A 67 -12.56 -11.50 -6.73
CA ASP A 67 -11.85 -12.28 -5.71
C ASP A 67 -11.78 -11.52 -4.38
N TYR A 68 -11.55 -10.20 -4.43
CA TYR A 68 -11.53 -9.33 -3.25
C TYR A 68 -12.91 -9.17 -2.60
N SER A 69 -13.98 -9.14 -3.40
CA SER A 69 -15.35 -9.04 -2.91
C SER A 69 -15.81 -10.34 -2.24
N GLU A 70 -15.42 -11.49 -2.78
CA GLU A 70 -15.77 -12.81 -2.27
C GLU A 70 -14.87 -13.25 -1.10
N ALA A 71 -13.67 -12.66 -0.98
CA ALA A 71 -12.74 -12.93 0.10
C ALA A 71 -13.26 -12.44 1.46
N LYS A 72 -13.04 -13.27 2.49
CA LYS A 72 -13.25 -12.88 3.88
C LYS A 72 -12.32 -11.72 4.26
N PRO A 73 -12.68 -10.87 5.24
CA PRO A 73 -11.86 -9.71 5.65
C PRO A 73 -10.38 -10.06 5.90
N GLU A 74 -10.12 -11.19 6.54
CA GLU A 74 -8.77 -11.69 6.83
C GLU A 74 -7.99 -12.15 5.59
N GLN A 75 -8.67 -12.47 4.49
CA GLN A 75 -8.09 -12.96 3.23
C GLN A 75 -7.92 -11.87 2.17
N LYS A 76 -8.53 -10.69 2.35
CA LYS A 76 -8.48 -9.58 1.38
C LYS A 76 -7.07 -9.14 0.99
N LYS A 77 -6.16 -9.11 1.98
CA LYS A 77 -4.75 -8.79 1.73
C LYS A 77 -4.10 -9.85 0.82
N GLU A 78 -4.44 -11.11 1.05
CA GLU A 78 -3.88 -12.26 0.33
C GLU A 78 -4.43 -12.34 -1.10
N ALA A 79 -5.71 -12.00 -1.30
CA ALA A 79 -6.34 -11.88 -2.61
C ALA A 79 -5.61 -10.86 -3.50
N ILE A 80 -5.22 -9.70 -2.94
CA ILE A 80 -4.40 -8.72 -3.67
C ILE A 80 -2.98 -9.26 -3.89
N SER A 81 -2.30 -9.68 -2.83
CA SER A 81 -0.87 -10.00 -2.87
C SER A 81 -0.54 -11.23 -3.73
N LYS A 82 -1.48 -12.15 -3.93
CA LYS A 82 -1.34 -13.33 -4.80
C LYS A 82 -1.90 -13.14 -6.21
N SER A 83 -2.45 -11.96 -6.52
CA SER A 83 -3.02 -11.72 -7.84
C SER A 83 -1.93 -11.58 -8.90
N GLY A 84 -2.22 -12.03 -10.13
CA GLY A 84 -1.33 -11.81 -11.28
C GLY A 84 -1.09 -10.33 -11.55
N LEU A 85 -2.06 -9.47 -11.22
CA LEU A 85 -1.91 -8.01 -11.28
C LEU A 85 -0.86 -7.49 -10.30
N PHE A 86 -0.82 -8.01 -9.08
CA PHE A 86 0.18 -7.61 -8.11
C PHE A 86 1.59 -7.99 -8.57
N GLU A 87 1.76 -9.20 -9.10
CA GLU A 87 3.04 -9.63 -9.68
C GLU A 87 3.44 -8.75 -10.88
N TYR A 88 2.51 -8.53 -11.81
CA TYR A 88 2.74 -7.71 -12.99
C TYR A 88 3.10 -6.26 -12.64
N LEU A 89 2.35 -5.62 -11.75
CA LEU A 89 2.57 -4.23 -11.35
C LEU A 89 3.83 -4.06 -10.49
N SER A 90 4.25 -5.10 -9.77
CA SER A 90 5.51 -5.10 -8.99
C SER A 90 6.77 -4.98 -9.86
N ALA A 91 6.67 -5.17 -11.18
CA ALA A 91 7.76 -4.85 -12.10
C ALA A 91 7.96 -3.34 -12.31
N PHE A 92 6.97 -2.51 -11.97
CA PHE A 92 6.97 -1.07 -12.26
C PHE A 92 7.05 -0.18 -11.01
N ALA A 93 6.71 -0.72 -9.83
CA ALA A 93 6.81 -0.02 -8.56
C ALA A 93 7.10 -1.01 -7.42
N ASN A 94 7.50 -0.50 -6.25
CA ASN A 94 7.72 -1.36 -5.10
C ASN A 94 6.41 -2.03 -4.62
N ALA A 95 6.55 -3.23 -4.04
CA ALA A 95 5.44 -4.08 -3.61
C ALA A 95 4.43 -3.37 -2.69
N SER A 96 4.89 -2.49 -1.80
CA SER A 96 3.96 -1.76 -0.92
C SER A 96 3.15 -0.71 -1.67
N THR A 97 3.74 -0.04 -2.66
CA THR A 97 3.04 0.95 -3.49
C THR A 97 2.00 0.25 -4.37
N VAL A 98 2.36 -0.89 -4.95
CA VAL A 98 1.44 -1.71 -5.74
C VAL A 98 0.28 -2.23 -4.89
N TYR A 99 0.56 -2.72 -3.68
CA TYR A 99 -0.49 -3.17 -2.77
C TYR A 99 -1.48 -2.05 -2.46
N GLN A 100 -0.99 -0.88 -2.04
CA GLN A 100 -1.84 0.28 -1.71
C GLN A 100 -2.64 0.76 -2.92
N PHE A 101 -2.00 0.82 -4.10
CA PHE A 101 -2.65 1.19 -5.34
C PHE A 101 -3.82 0.26 -5.68
N LEU A 102 -3.59 -1.06 -5.67
CA LEU A 102 -4.61 -2.05 -5.97
C LEU A 102 -5.71 -2.07 -4.91
N GLU A 103 -5.34 -1.95 -3.63
CA GLU A 103 -6.31 -1.93 -2.53
C GLU A 103 -7.25 -0.73 -2.62
N ASP A 104 -6.71 0.47 -2.83
CA ASP A 104 -7.51 1.70 -2.98
C ASP A 104 -8.40 1.62 -4.22
N LEU A 105 -7.88 1.14 -5.35
CA LEU A 105 -8.63 1.01 -6.60
C LEU A 105 -9.79 0.02 -6.48
N VAL A 106 -9.54 -1.18 -5.95
CA VAL A 106 -10.57 -2.22 -5.81
C VAL A 106 -11.65 -1.80 -4.82
N LYS A 107 -11.29 -1.17 -3.69
CA LYS A 107 -12.28 -0.59 -2.77
C LYS A 107 -13.12 0.49 -3.45
N SER A 108 -12.51 1.33 -4.28
CA SER A 108 -13.24 2.36 -5.02
C SER A 108 -14.22 1.77 -6.04
N LEU A 109 -13.84 0.71 -6.75
CA LEU A 109 -14.73 0.02 -7.70
C LEU A 109 -15.94 -0.59 -7.00
N LEU A 110 -15.73 -1.24 -5.84
CA LEU A 110 -16.80 -1.92 -5.10
C LEU A 110 -17.72 -0.96 -4.34
N ASN A 111 -17.24 0.22 -3.93
CA ASN A 111 -18.05 1.22 -3.25
C ASN A 111 -18.89 2.09 -4.21
N ASN A 112 -18.57 2.07 -5.51
CA ASN A 112 -19.32 2.79 -6.55
C ASN A 112 -20.20 1.86 -7.41
N SER A 113 -20.29 0.58 -7.07
CA SER A 113 -21.17 -0.44 -7.68
C SER A 113 -22.39 -0.70 -6.81
#